data_AF-A0A139DNI2-F1
#
_entry.id   AF-A0A139DNI2-F1
#
_cell.length_a   1.000
_cell.length_b   1.000
_cell.length_c   1.000
_cell.angle_alpha   90.00
_cell.angle_beta   90.00
_cell.angle_gamma   90.00
#
_symmetry.space_group_name_H-M   'P 1'
#
loop_
_entity.id
_entity.type
_entity.pdbx_description
1 polymer ?
#
loop_
_entity_poly.entity_id
_entity_poly.type
_entity_poly.pdbx_seq_one_letter_code
_entity_poly.pdbx_strand_id
1 'polypeptide(L)'
;MTDPDVTPFAVYSPDGPTLTRIVITDEEIQSWHQAGAEIIDTHSPVDLLLEMAPEPASAYMDNATWTALAPAFKQAAVDVTEQYLQIAERPIYKMPPVAPDFPAPLIKDRMDALTNVFDANIDLESWVDLQEVAFARQTGRHVNVEVLSNDARGSSWDTVYEEELDDLNDQLDSLHKAGQQRDPADPDSQRLQVINDLEARELEYAIETGFEDELSLAPS
;
A
#
# COMPACT_ATOMS: atom_id res chain seq x y z
N MET A 1 22.92 0.67 -3.31
CA MET A 1 23.19 0.84 -4.76
C MET A 1 22.12 0.07 -5.48
N THR A 2 21.09 0.75 -5.97
CA THR A 2 20.13 0.19 -6.92
C THR A 2 20.80 0.11 -8.28
N ASP A 3 20.66 -1.01 -8.96
CA ASP A 3 21.15 -1.18 -10.33
C ASP A 3 20.21 -0.36 -11.24
N PRO A 4 20.67 0.75 -11.85
CA PRO A 4 19.80 1.66 -12.61
C PRO A 4 19.29 1.08 -13.94
N ASP A 5 19.65 -0.17 -14.28
CA ASP A 5 19.45 -0.73 -15.62
C ASP A 5 18.36 -1.82 -15.70
N VAL A 6 17.56 -2.03 -14.64
CA VAL A 6 16.45 -3.00 -14.71
C VAL A 6 15.31 -2.41 -15.55
N THR A 7 15.21 -2.87 -16.79
CA THR A 7 14.11 -2.51 -17.71
C THR A 7 12.91 -3.43 -17.46
N PRO A 8 11.75 -2.90 -17.04
CA PRO A 8 10.54 -3.70 -16.93
C PRO A 8 9.91 -3.94 -18.29
N PHE A 9 9.35 -5.14 -18.47
CA PHE A 9 8.59 -5.51 -19.66
C PHE A 9 7.16 -5.84 -19.24
N ALA A 10 6.20 -5.08 -19.77
CA ALA A 10 4.78 -5.32 -19.58
C ALA A 10 4.30 -6.39 -20.58
N VAL A 11 3.71 -7.46 -20.06
CA VAL A 11 3.19 -8.58 -20.83
C VAL A 11 1.66 -8.50 -20.85
N TYR A 12 1.09 -8.40 -22.05
CA TYR A 12 -0.34 -8.31 -22.28
C TYR A 12 -0.92 -9.61 -22.80
N SER A 13 -2.18 -9.85 -22.46
CA SER A 13 -2.89 -11.04 -22.92
C SER A 13 -2.96 -11.10 -24.45
N PRO A 14 -2.85 -12.28 -25.08
CA PRO A 14 -2.97 -12.41 -26.54
C PRO A 14 -4.32 -11.94 -27.10
N ASP A 15 -5.36 -11.96 -26.26
CA ASP A 15 -6.76 -11.71 -26.64
C ASP A 15 -7.24 -10.27 -26.35
N GLY A 16 -6.39 -9.39 -25.81
CA GLY A 16 -6.76 -8.01 -25.50
C GLY A 16 -5.73 -7.22 -24.69
N PRO A 17 -5.98 -5.92 -24.45
CA PRO A 17 -5.02 -5.00 -23.80
C PRO A 17 -5.01 -5.15 -22.27
N THR A 18 -5.07 -6.37 -21.76
CA THR A 18 -5.04 -6.65 -20.32
C THR A 18 -3.62 -6.98 -19.89
N LEU A 19 -3.03 -6.13 -19.05
CA LEU A 19 -1.75 -6.41 -18.39
C LEU A 19 -1.88 -7.70 -17.60
N THR A 20 -0.99 -8.65 -17.86
CA THR A 20 -1.01 -9.98 -17.24
C THR A 20 0.20 -10.20 -16.34
N ARG A 21 1.36 -9.66 -16.72
CA ARG A 21 2.60 -9.86 -15.98
C ARG A 21 3.56 -8.70 -16.25
N ILE A 22 4.38 -8.37 -15.26
CA ILE A 22 5.60 -7.59 -15.44
C ILE A 22 6.78 -8.52 -15.21
N VAL A 23 7.71 -8.53 -16.16
CA VAL A 23 8.93 -9.36 -16.11
C VAL A 23 10.17 -8.49 -16.34
N ILE A 24 11.33 -8.98 -15.91
CA ILE A 24 12.59 -8.23 -15.98
C ILE A 24 13.75 -9.06 -16.55
N THR A 25 13.48 -10.28 -17.04
CA THR A 25 14.51 -11.18 -17.57
C THR A 25 14.21 -11.60 -19.01
N ASP A 26 15.27 -11.70 -19.82
CA ASP A 26 15.17 -12.15 -21.23
C ASP A 26 14.56 -13.56 -21.35
N GLU A 27 14.80 -14.44 -20.38
CA GLU A 27 14.25 -15.79 -20.38
C GLU A 27 12.72 -15.78 -20.25
N GLU A 28 12.18 -14.98 -19.33
CA GLU A 28 10.73 -14.83 -19.16
C GLU A 28 10.10 -14.16 -20.38
N ILE A 29 10.73 -13.12 -20.93
CA ILE A 29 10.29 -12.41 -22.14
C ILE A 29 10.16 -13.39 -23.31
N GLN A 30 11.19 -14.22 -23.54
CA GLN A 30 11.17 -15.20 -24.62
C GLN A 30 10.06 -16.24 -24.41
N SER A 31 9.84 -16.68 -23.18
CA SER A 31 8.76 -17.61 -22.83
C SER A 31 7.38 -17.02 -23.15
N TRP A 32 7.12 -15.77 -22.74
CA TRP A 32 5.84 -15.09 -23.00
C TRP A 32 5.61 -14.79 -24.49
N HIS A 33 6.66 -14.38 -25.20
CA HIS A 33 6.59 -14.15 -26.64
C HIS A 33 6.27 -15.45 -27.39
N GLN A 34 6.83 -16.59 -26.98
CA GLN A 34 6.50 -17.91 -27.56
C GLN A 34 5.06 -18.33 -27.27
N ALA A 35 4.48 -17.89 -26.14
CA ALA A 35 3.07 -18.09 -25.81
C ALA A 35 2.12 -17.15 -26.59
N GLY A 36 2.65 -16.26 -27.44
CA GLY A 36 1.87 -15.32 -28.26
C GLY A 36 1.45 -14.06 -27.53
N ALA A 37 2.04 -13.75 -26.39
CA ALA A 37 1.77 -12.51 -25.65
C ALA A 37 2.41 -11.30 -26.34
N GLU A 38 1.76 -10.14 -26.23
CA GLU A 38 2.34 -8.86 -26.60
C GLU A 38 3.24 -8.35 -25.46
N ILE A 39 4.42 -7.83 -25.81
CA ILE A 39 5.42 -7.36 -24.85
C ILE A 39 5.77 -5.92 -25.18
N ILE A 40 5.61 -5.04 -24.19
CA ILE A 40 5.91 -3.61 -24.31
C ILE A 40 6.98 -3.23 -23.28
N ASP A 41 8.09 -2.68 -23.76
CA ASP A 41 9.26 -2.27 -22.97
C ASP A 41 9.37 -0.74 -22.80
N THR A 42 8.43 0.01 -23.38
CA THR A 42 8.44 1.48 -23.34
C THR A 42 7.63 2.08 -22.19
N HIS A 43 7.04 1.27 -21.30
CA HIS A 43 6.29 1.77 -20.16
C HIS A 43 7.22 2.48 -19.18
N SER A 44 6.86 3.70 -18.79
CA SER A 44 7.51 4.34 -17.66
C SER A 44 7.06 3.66 -16.35
N PRO A 45 7.82 3.81 -15.25
CA PRO A 45 7.38 3.34 -13.94
C PRO A 45 6.02 3.92 -13.50
N VAL A 46 5.68 5.14 -13.93
CA VAL A 46 4.37 5.74 -13.68
C VAL A 46 3.27 4.99 -14.43
N ASP A 47 3.48 4.68 -15.72
CA ASP A 47 2.46 3.96 -16.50
C ASP A 47 2.16 2.59 -15.88
N LEU A 48 3.20 1.84 -15.48
CA LEU A 48 3.04 0.56 -14.82
C LEU A 48 2.30 0.67 -13.48
N LEU A 49 2.60 1.70 -12.67
CA LEU A 49 1.89 1.94 -11.42
C LEU A 49 0.40 2.20 -11.66
N LEU A 50 0.07 3.03 -12.66
CA LEU A 50 -1.32 3.37 -12.99
C LEU A 50 -2.09 2.19 -13.59
N GLU A 51 -1.41 1.25 -14.25
CA GLU A 51 -2.03 0.03 -14.76
C GLU A 51 -2.27 -1.02 -13.68
N MET A 52 -1.38 -1.11 -12.69
CA MET A 52 -1.50 -2.10 -11.61
C MET A 52 -2.40 -1.64 -10.47
N ALA A 53 -2.27 -0.37 -10.04
CA ALA A 53 -2.97 0.11 -8.87
C ALA A 53 -4.47 0.32 -9.18
N PRO A 54 -5.37 0.01 -8.23
CA PRO A 54 -5.10 -0.35 -6.83
C PRO A 54 -4.99 -1.86 -6.58
N GLU A 55 -4.87 -2.72 -7.59
CA GLU A 55 -4.78 -4.16 -7.34
C GLU A 55 -3.43 -4.53 -6.67
N PRO A 56 -3.36 -5.66 -5.94
CA PRO A 56 -2.10 -6.10 -5.34
C PRO A 56 -1.04 -6.36 -6.41
N ALA A 57 0.17 -5.81 -6.26
CA ALA A 57 1.27 -6.00 -7.21
C ALA A 57 1.63 -7.48 -7.42
N SER A 58 1.38 -8.34 -6.42
CA SER A 58 1.53 -9.79 -6.51
C SER A 58 0.67 -10.46 -7.61
N ALA A 59 -0.37 -9.78 -8.11
CA ALA A 59 -1.11 -10.24 -9.29
C ALA A 59 -0.28 -10.14 -10.58
N TYR A 60 0.65 -9.19 -10.65
CA TYR A 60 1.41 -8.86 -11.85
C TYR A 60 2.87 -9.26 -11.80
N MET A 61 3.45 -9.40 -10.61
CA MET A 61 4.88 -9.69 -10.48
C MET A 61 5.19 -10.54 -9.25
N ASP A 62 6.36 -11.17 -9.24
CA ASP A 62 6.85 -11.86 -8.05
C ASP A 62 7.73 -10.94 -7.19
N ASN A 63 8.21 -11.47 -6.07
CA ASN A 63 9.04 -10.72 -5.14
C ASN A 63 10.39 -10.30 -5.73
N ALA A 64 10.98 -11.08 -6.64
CA ALA A 64 12.27 -10.72 -7.24
C ALA A 64 12.08 -9.52 -8.18
N THR A 65 11.04 -9.57 -9.03
CA THR A 65 10.64 -8.45 -9.88
C THR A 65 10.27 -7.23 -9.04
N TRP A 66 9.44 -7.40 -8.00
CA TRP A 66 9.09 -6.30 -7.09
C TRP A 66 10.32 -5.67 -6.46
N THR A 67 11.21 -6.48 -5.87
CA THR A 67 12.43 -5.99 -5.20
C THR A 67 13.31 -5.16 -6.15
N ALA A 68 13.36 -5.53 -7.43
CA ALA A 68 14.11 -4.81 -8.43
C ALA A 68 13.45 -3.48 -8.84
N LEU A 69 12.11 -3.45 -8.95
CA LEU A 69 11.38 -2.30 -9.47
C LEU A 69 10.86 -1.33 -8.39
N ALA A 70 10.69 -1.79 -7.15
CA ALA A 70 10.13 -1.01 -6.04
C ALA A 70 10.82 0.35 -5.81
N PRO A 71 12.15 0.49 -5.93
CA PRO A 71 12.79 1.81 -5.84
C PRO A 71 12.37 2.79 -6.95
N ALA A 72 12.18 2.30 -8.18
CA ALA A 72 11.71 3.13 -9.29
C ALA A 72 10.23 3.48 -9.12
N PHE A 73 9.41 2.54 -8.66
CA PHE A 73 8.01 2.77 -8.32
C PHE A 73 7.84 3.78 -7.18
N LYS A 74 8.66 3.70 -6.12
CA LYS A 74 8.69 4.72 -5.07
C LYS A 74 8.91 6.11 -5.67
N GLN A 75 9.97 6.28 -6.47
CA GLN A 75 10.29 7.58 -7.03
C GLN A 75 9.14 8.11 -7.92
N ALA A 76 8.57 7.24 -8.76
CA ALA A 76 7.43 7.60 -9.60
C ALA A 76 6.19 8.02 -8.78
N ALA A 77 5.88 7.31 -7.70
CA ALA A 77 4.79 7.63 -6.79
C ALA A 77 4.99 9.00 -6.09
N VAL A 78 6.22 9.27 -5.64
CA VAL A 78 6.62 10.57 -5.07
C VAL A 78 6.45 11.68 -6.10
N ASP A 79 6.96 11.50 -7.32
CA ASP A 79 6.90 12.52 -8.37
C ASP A 79 5.46 12.89 -8.73
N VAL A 80 4.56 11.89 -8.84
CA VAL A 80 3.13 12.11 -9.08
C VAL A 80 2.49 12.87 -7.92
N THR A 81 2.74 12.43 -6.69
CA THR A 81 2.12 13.01 -5.49
C THR A 81 2.59 14.44 -5.25
N GLU A 82 3.89 14.73 -5.39
CA GLU A 82 4.45 16.06 -5.26
C GLU A 82 3.91 17.03 -6.32
N GLN A 83 3.80 16.58 -7.58
CA GLN A 83 3.22 17.39 -8.65
C GLN A 83 1.76 17.76 -8.36
N TYR A 84 0.97 16.81 -7.87
CA TYR A 84 -0.42 17.08 -7.50
C TYR A 84 -0.53 18.03 -6.30
N LEU A 85 0.29 17.82 -5.26
CA LEU A 85 0.31 18.67 -4.06
C LEU A 85 0.62 20.14 -4.38
N GLN A 86 1.42 20.41 -5.42
CA GLN A 86 1.73 21.78 -5.84
C GLN A 86 0.55 22.53 -6.46
N ILE A 87 -0.45 21.80 -6.98
CA ILE A 87 -1.60 22.38 -7.69
C ILE A 87 -2.93 22.17 -6.97
N ALA A 88 -2.96 21.41 -5.87
CA ALA A 88 -4.17 21.09 -5.15
C ALA A 88 -4.79 22.33 -4.48
N GLU A 89 -6.07 22.58 -4.74
CA GLU A 89 -6.85 23.70 -4.17
C GLU A 89 -7.74 23.29 -2.98
N ARG A 90 -7.69 22.01 -2.58
CA ARG A 90 -8.57 21.43 -1.55
C ARG A 90 -7.75 20.64 -0.51
N PRO A 91 -8.30 20.42 0.71
CA PRO A 91 -7.71 19.50 1.67
C PRO A 91 -7.51 18.12 1.05
N ILE A 92 -6.36 17.51 1.30
CA ILE A 92 -6.04 16.17 0.82
C ILE A 92 -6.11 15.22 2.01
N TYR A 93 -6.94 14.19 1.87
CA TYR A 93 -7.10 13.14 2.85
C TYR A 93 -6.32 11.93 2.36
N LYS A 94 -5.10 11.71 2.85
CA LYS A 94 -4.29 10.55 2.46
C LYS A 94 -4.64 9.34 3.31
N MET A 95 -4.35 8.15 2.79
CA MET A 95 -4.32 6.96 3.64
C MET A 95 -3.27 7.12 4.75
N PRO A 96 -3.51 6.54 5.94
CA PRO A 96 -2.52 6.50 7.00
C PRO A 96 -1.23 5.80 6.53
N PRO A 97 -0.06 6.18 7.06
CA PRO A 97 1.20 5.55 6.70
C PRO A 97 1.20 4.06 7.09
N VAL A 98 1.83 3.23 6.26
CA VAL A 98 2.01 1.80 6.54
C VAL A 98 3.39 1.60 7.17
N ALA A 99 3.41 1.44 8.49
CA ALA A 99 4.65 1.27 9.24
C ALA A 99 5.44 0.00 8.82
N PRO A 100 6.78 -0.04 8.96
CA PRO A 100 7.57 -1.22 8.58
C PRO A 100 7.23 -2.47 9.39
N ASP A 101 6.77 -2.29 10.62
CA ASP A 101 6.31 -3.29 11.57
C ASP A 101 4.80 -3.55 11.49
N PHE A 102 4.09 -2.97 10.51
CA PHE A 102 2.63 -3.09 10.37
C PHE A 102 2.16 -4.57 10.43
N PRO A 103 1.08 -4.88 11.19
CA PRO A 103 0.65 -6.25 11.44
C PRO A 103 0.18 -6.95 10.16
N ALA A 104 0.69 -8.16 9.95
CA ALA A 104 0.33 -8.97 8.78
C ALA A 104 -1.20 -9.22 8.62
N PRO A 105 -1.98 -9.46 9.70
CA PRO A 105 -3.43 -9.63 9.59
C PRO A 105 -4.17 -8.40 9.03
N LEU A 106 -3.64 -7.19 9.22
CA LEU A 106 -4.28 -5.94 8.80
C LEU A 106 -3.99 -5.55 7.35
N ILE A 107 -2.98 -6.17 6.71
CA ILE A 107 -2.58 -5.84 5.33
C ILE A 107 -3.75 -5.97 4.35
N LYS A 108 -4.57 -7.01 4.50
CA LYS A 108 -5.72 -7.23 3.62
C LYS A 108 -6.76 -6.12 3.78
N ASP A 109 -7.09 -5.76 5.02
CA ASP A 109 -8.09 -4.73 5.31
C ASP A 109 -7.61 -3.35 4.80
N ARG A 110 -6.33 -3.03 5.01
CA ARG A 110 -5.69 -1.84 4.43
C ARG A 110 -5.79 -1.80 2.91
N MET A 111 -5.55 -2.93 2.25
CA MET A 111 -5.63 -3.04 0.80
C MET A 111 -7.07 -2.87 0.30
N ASP A 112 -8.04 -3.54 0.94
CA ASP A 112 -9.46 -3.41 0.60
C ASP A 112 -9.94 -1.95 0.76
N ALA A 113 -9.56 -1.30 1.86
CA ALA A 113 -9.89 0.11 2.11
C ALA A 113 -9.27 1.02 1.06
N LEU A 114 -7.99 0.81 0.74
CA LEU A 114 -7.30 1.59 -0.29
C LEU A 114 -7.97 1.41 -1.67
N THR A 115 -8.31 0.18 -2.07
CA THR A 115 -9.04 -0.07 -3.33
C THR A 115 -10.37 0.68 -3.40
N ASN A 116 -11.08 0.83 -2.28
CA ASN A 116 -12.37 1.52 -2.26
C ASN A 116 -12.28 3.03 -2.48
N VAL A 117 -11.16 3.67 -2.10
CA VAL A 117 -11.01 5.13 -2.17
C VAL A 117 -9.89 5.61 -3.07
N PHE A 118 -9.14 4.69 -3.68
CA PHE A 118 -7.90 4.97 -4.38
C PHE A 118 -7.97 6.18 -5.32
N ASP A 119 -7.10 7.15 -5.07
CA ASP A 119 -6.80 8.24 -6.00
C ASP A 119 -5.30 8.23 -6.29
N ALA A 120 -4.95 7.91 -7.54
CA ALA A 120 -3.57 7.79 -7.98
C ALA A 120 -2.72 9.04 -7.73
N ASN A 121 -3.34 10.23 -7.64
CA ASN A 121 -2.60 11.46 -7.40
C ASN A 121 -2.09 11.60 -5.97
N ILE A 122 -2.63 10.83 -5.02
CA ILE A 122 -2.32 10.99 -3.58
C ILE A 122 -2.04 9.67 -2.86
N ASP A 123 -2.47 8.53 -3.40
CA ASP A 123 -2.39 7.22 -2.75
C ASP A 123 -1.31 6.31 -3.33
N LEU A 124 -0.63 6.71 -4.41
CA LEU A 124 0.40 5.85 -5.01
C LEU A 124 1.54 5.55 -4.04
N GLU A 125 1.95 6.51 -3.21
CA GLU A 125 2.97 6.27 -2.17
C GLU A 125 2.47 5.23 -1.15
N SER A 126 1.26 5.41 -0.61
CA SER A 126 0.66 4.46 0.34
C SER A 126 0.46 3.07 -0.27
N TRP A 127 0.12 2.99 -1.56
CA TRP A 127 0.03 1.72 -2.27
C TRP A 127 1.39 1.04 -2.34
N VAL A 128 2.45 1.76 -2.74
CA VAL A 128 3.83 1.23 -2.81
C VAL A 128 4.32 0.75 -1.43
N ASP A 129 4.07 1.53 -0.38
CA ASP A 129 4.42 1.17 1.00
C ASP A 129 3.74 -0.14 1.41
N LEU A 130 2.44 -0.26 1.13
CA LEU A 130 1.66 -1.45 1.45
C LEU A 130 2.13 -2.68 0.67
N GLN A 131 2.44 -2.53 -0.62
CA GLN A 131 2.97 -3.62 -1.44
C GLN A 131 4.33 -4.10 -0.92
N GLU A 132 5.21 -3.18 -0.53
CA GLU A 132 6.52 -3.54 0.01
C GLU A 132 6.40 -4.34 1.31
N VAL A 133 5.53 -3.91 2.22
CA VAL A 133 5.24 -4.66 3.45
C VAL A 133 4.62 -6.02 3.11
N ALA A 134 3.65 -6.07 2.20
CA ALA A 134 3.00 -7.33 1.79
C ALA A 134 3.99 -8.34 1.21
N PHE A 135 4.84 -7.94 0.26
CA PHE A 135 5.87 -8.81 -0.31
C PHE A 135 6.89 -9.27 0.73
N ALA A 136 7.29 -8.38 1.65
CA ALA A 136 8.21 -8.72 2.71
C ALA A 136 7.65 -9.82 3.61
N ARG A 137 6.38 -9.71 4.03
CA ARG A 137 5.68 -10.72 4.84
C ARG A 137 5.49 -12.03 4.08
N GLN A 138 5.02 -11.98 2.84
CA GLN A 138 4.78 -13.18 2.02
C GLN A 138 6.05 -14.02 1.80
N THR A 139 7.21 -13.37 1.72
CA THR A 139 8.48 -14.04 1.44
C THR A 139 9.39 -14.21 2.65
N GLY A 140 8.96 -13.76 3.84
CA GLY A 140 9.74 -13.86 5.07
C GLY A 140 11.03 -13.04 5.07
N ARG A 141 11.13 -12.01 4.22
CA ARG A 141 12.26 -11.08 4.20
C ARG A 141 11.98 -9.86 5.08
N HIS A 142 13.04 -9.10 5.38
CA HIS A 142 12.87 -7.79 5.99
C HIS A 142 12.25 -6.80 5.01
N VAL A 143 11.44 -5.88 5.54
CA VAL A 143 10.91 -4.74 4.81
C VAL A 143 12.06 -3.83 4.40
N ASN A 144 12.10 -3.45 3.13
CA ASN A 144 13.04 -2.48 2.61
C ASN A 144 12.54 -1.07 2.94
N VAL A 145 12.96 -0.54 4.08
CA VAL A 145 12.61 0.81 4.56
C VAL A 145 13.04 1.93 3.60
N GLU A 146 13.94 1.65 2.65
CA GLU A 146 14.30 2.61 1.61
C GLU A 146 13.24 2.77 0.52
N VAL A 147 12.35 1.79 0.35
CA VAL A 147 11.18 1.88 -0.53
C VAL A 147 10.05 2.66 0.12
N LEU A 148 9.93 2.62 1.46
CA LEU A 148 8.83 3.27 2.16
C LEU A 148 8.88 4.80 2.07
N SER A 149 7.71 5.44 2.08
CA SER A 149 7.55 6.88 2.25
C SER A 149 8.20 7.37 3.55
N ASN A 150 8.49 8.68 3.63
CA ASN A 150 9.12 9.26 4.82
C ASN A 150 8.22 9.13 6.06
N ASP A 151 6.90 9.28 5.88
CA ASP A 151 5.92 9.15 6.95
C ASP A 151 5.86 7.70 7.44
N ALA A 152 5.80 6.72 6.52
CA ALA A 152 5.87 5.30 6.86
C ALA A 152 7.15 4.94 7.60
N ARG A 153 8.32 5.39 7.11
CA ARG A 153 9.62 5.15 7.75
C ARG A 153 9.72 5.73 9.16
N GLY A 154 9.07 6.86 9.41
CA GLY A 154 9.04 7.53 10.72
C GLY A 154 8.03 6.94 11.69
N SER A 155 7.09 6.12 11.21
CA SER A 155 6.05 5.48 12.02
C SER A 155 6.47 4.11 12.53
N SER A 156 5.84 3.68 13.62
CA SER A 156 5.96 2.33 14.18
C SER A 156 4.59 1.92 14.71
N TRP A 157 4.18 0.71 14.38
CA TRP A 157 2.97 0.12 14.94
C TRP A 157 3.15 -0.23 16.41
N ASP A 158 4.35 -0.63 16.83
CA ASP A 158 4.62 -0.98 18.22
C ASP A 158 4.29 0.16 19.20
N THR A 159 4.40 1.43 18.78
CA THR A 159 4.04 2.57 19.63
C THR A 159 2.55 2.60 19.98
N VAL A 160 1.68 2.01 19.15
CA VAL A 160 0.23 1.91 19.45
C VAL A 160 0.00 1.02 20.66
N TYR A 161 0.80 -0.04 20.84
CA TYR A 161 0.72 -0.90 22.01
C TYR A 161 1.31 -0.29 23.28
N GLU A 162 2.09 0.80 23.16
CA GLU A 162 2.62 1.53 24.31
C GLU A 162 1.61 2.54 24.88
N GLU A 163 0.51 2.81 24.16
CA GLU A 163 -0.55 3.74 24.60
C GLU A 163 -1.46 3.12 25.66
N GLU A 164 -2.02 3.96 26.54
CA GLU A 164 -2.95 3.51 27.58
C GLU A 164 -4.29 3.06 26.96
N LEU A 165 -4.87 1.98 27.49
CA LEU A 165 -6.14 1.42 26.99
C LEU A 165 -7.27 2.46 26.98
N ASP A 166 -7.35 3.33 27.99
CA ASP A 166 -8.38 4.37 28.06
C ASP A 166 -8.20 5.40 26.93
N ASP A 167 -6.95 5.77 26.59
CA ASP A 167 -6.65 6.68 25.48
C ASP A 167 -7.01 6.05 24.13
N LEU A 168 -6.68 4.77 23.92
CA LEU A 168 -7.03 4.03 22.70
C LEU A 168 -8.56 3.93 22.52
N ASN A 169 -9.29 3.69 23.61
CA ASN A 169 -10.76 3.65 23.56
C ASN A 169 -11.36 5.03 23.25
N ASP A 170 -10.82 6.11 23.84
CA ASP A 170 -11.27 7.48 23.55
C ASP A 170 -11.00 7.88 22.08
N GLN A 171 -9.88 7.43 21.51
CA GLN A 171 -9.57 7.60 20.08
C GLN A 171 -10.56 6.83 19.19
N LEU A 172 -10.83 5.55 19.50
CA LEU A 172 -11.82 4.74 18.79
C LEU A 172 -13.21 5.37 18.81
N ASP A 173 -13.64 5.85 19.98
CA ASP A 173 -14.90 6.56 20.16
C ASP A 173 -15.00 7.83 19.30
N SER A 174 -13.87 8.53 19.17
CA SER A 174 -13.77 9.75 18.36
C SER A 174 -13.86 9.45 16.87
N LEU A 175 -13.22 8.38 16.39
CA LEU A 175 -13.31 7.92 14.99
C LEU A 175 -14.74 7.54 14.63
N HIS A 176 -15.42 6.76 15.48
CA HIS A 176 -16.82 6.39 15.28
C HIS A 176 -17.76 7.60 15.21
N LYS A 177 -17.59 8.57 16.11
CA LYS A 177 -18.37 9.83 16.08
C LYS A 177 -18.12 10.63 14.82
N ALA A 178 -16.87 10.71 14.37
CA ALA A 178 -16.49 11.41 13.15
C ALA A 178 -17.08 10.75 11.89
N GLY A 179 -17.13 9.42 11.84
CA GLY A 179 -17.77 8.68 10.73
C GLY A 179 -19.28 8.94 10.62
N GLN A 180 -19.99 9.06 11.75
CA GLN A 180 -21.44 9.25 11.79
C GLN A 180 -21.94 10.64 11.33
N GLN A 181 -21.07 11.65 11.33
CA GLN A 181 -21.44 13.05 11.04
C GLN A 181 -21.22 13.45 9.57
N ARG A 182 -20.83 12.51 8.71
CA ARG A 182 -20.37 12.77 7.34
C ARG A 182 -21.54 12.83 6.36
N ASP A 183 -21.43 13.72 5.36
CA ASP A 183 -22.41 13.82 4.28
C ASP A 183 -22.13 12.72 3.24
N PRO A 184 -23.04 11.75 3.04
CA PRO A 184 -22.84 10.68 2.07
C PRO A 184 -22.87 11.17 0.62
N ALA A 185 -23.29 12.41 0.34
CA ALA A 185 -23.30 12.97 -1.01
C ALA A 185 -21.97 13.63 -1.42
N ASP A 186 -21.05 13.85 -0.47
CA ASP A 186 -19.75 14.48 -0.71
C ASP A 186 -18.64 13.42 -0.87
N PRO A 187 -17.94 13.35 -2.02
CA PRO A 187 -16.86 12.39 -2.24
C PRO A 187 -15.73 12.47 -1.22
N ASP A 188 -15.37 13.67 -0.77
CA ASP A 188 -14.30 13.87 0.22
C ASP A 188 -14.73 13.30 1.59
N SER A 189 -16.01 13.47 1.93
CA SER A 189 -16.64 12.88 3.12
C SER A 189 -16.69 11.34 3.06
N GLN A 190 -17.00 10.75 1.89
CA GLN A 190 -16.98 9.29 1.71
C GLN A 190 -15.58 8.72 1.87
N ARG A 191 -14.58 9.34 1.23
CA ARG A 191 -13.18 8.92 1.33
C ARG A 191 -12.69 8.95 2.76
N LEU A 192 -12.91 10.07 3.42
CA LEU A 192 -12.60 10.21 4.84
C LEU A 192 -13.32 9.17 5.69
N GLN A 193 -14.54 8.75 5.34
CA GLN A 193 -15.28 7.77 6.13
C GLN A 193 -14.58 6.41 6.07
N VAL A 194 -14.17 5.97 4.88
CA VAL A 194 -13.41 4.73 4.71
C VAL A 194 -12.09 4.77 5.48
N ILE A 195 -11.39 5.91 5.48
CA ILE A 195 -10.15 6.09 6.25
C ILE A 195 -10.42 5.97 7.76
N ASN A 196 -11.43 6.68 8.28
CA ASN A 196 -11.79 6.59 9.69
C ASN A 196 -12.23 5.18 10.10
N ASP A 197 -13.03 4.50 9.28
CA ASP A 197 -13.54 3.16 9.57
C ASP A 197 -12.37 2.14 9.57
N LEU A 198 -11.37 2.35 8.72
CA LEU A 198 -10.14 1.57 8.69
C LEU A 198 -9.31 1.81 9.95
N GLU A 199 -9.03 3.06 10.31
CA GLU A 199 -8.29 3.39 11.55
C GLU A 199 -8.99 2.83 12.79
N ALA A 200 -10.32 2.84 12.83
CA ALA A 200 -11.10 2.25 13.91
C ALA A 200 -10.85 0.73 14.03
N ARG A 201 -10.91 -0.02 12.92
CA ARG A 201 -10.63 -1.47 12.92
C ARG A 201 -9.19 -1.80 13.30
N GLU A 202 -8.27 -0.93 12.93
CA GLU A 202 -6.86 -1.04 13.28
C GLU A 202 -6.62 -0.83 14.77
N LEU A 203 -7.28 0.17 15.38
CA LEU A 203 -7.28 0.36 16.83
C LEU A 203 -7.98 -0.78 17.57
N GLU A 204 -9.11 -1.28 17.06
CA GLU A 204 -9.80 -2.45 17.61
C GLU A 204 -8.86 -3.67 17.65
N TYR A 205 -8.13 -3.93 16.55
CA TYR A 205 -7.12 -4.98 16.53
C TYR A 205 -6.01 -4.74 17.57
N ALA A 206 -5.53 -3.50 17.72
CA ALA A 206 -4.51 -3.18 18.70
C ALA A 206 -5.00 -3.41 20.14
N ILE A 207 -6.23 -2.99 20.45
CA ILE A 207 -6.88 -3.20 21.75
C ILE A 207 -7.10 -4.70 22.03
N GLU A 208 -7.52 -5.46 21.04
CA GLU A 208 -7.74 -6.91 21.19
C GLU A 208 -6.42 -7.66 21.42
N THR A 209 -5.35 -7.29 20.71
CA THR A 209 -4.09 -8.05 20.71
C THR A 209 -3.06 -7.57 21.72
N GLY A 210 -2.95 -6.26 21.97
CA GLY A 210 -1.98 -5.68 22.92
C GLY A 210 -2.24 -6.10 24.37
N PHE A 211 -3.48 -6.48 24.70
CA PHE A 211 -3.91 -6.82 26.05
C PHE A 211 -4.17 -8.33 26.28
N GLU A 212 -4.08 -9.17 25.23
CA GLU A 212 -4.00 -10.62 25.40
C GLU A 212 -2.68 -11.04 26.10
N ASP A 213 -1.59 -10.33 25.83
CA ASP A 213 -0.28 -10.59 26.45
C ASP A 213 -0.25 -10.19 27.94
N GLU A 214 -0.91 -9.10 28.37
CA GLU A 214 -0.98 -8.70 29.78
C GLU A 214 -1.82 -9.67 30.64
N LEU A 215 -2.93 -10.18 30.11
CA LEU A 215 -3.76 -11.17 30.82
C LEU A 215 -3.10 -12.56 30.90
N SER A 216 -2.19 -12.88 29.96
CA SER A 216 -1.40 -14.12 29.99
C SER A 216 -0.25 -14.09 31.01
N LEU A 217 0.18 -12.89 31.43
CA LEU A 217 1.26 -12.66 32.39
C LEU A 217 0.77 -12.41 33.83
N ALA A 218 -0.55 -12.32 34.04
CA ALA A 218 -1.12 -12.27 35.38
C ALA A 218 -0.89 -13.62 36.10
N PRO A 219 -0.17 -13.66 37.24
CA PRO A 219 0.04 -14.90 37.96
C PRO A 219 -1.30 -15.41 38.49
N SER A 220 -1.69 -16.60 38.02
CA SER A 220 -2.77 -17.42 38.58
C SER A 220 -2.54 -17.78 40.04
#